data_AF-A0A846NJG8-F1
#
_entry.id   AF-A0A846NJG8-F1
#
_cell.length_a   1.000
_cell.length_b   1.000
_cell.length_c   1.000
_cell.angle_alpha   90.00
_cell.angle_beta   90.00
_cell.angle_gamma   90.00
#
_symmetry.space_group_name_H-M   'P 1'
#
loop_
_entity.id
_entity.type
_entity.pdbx_description
1 polymer ?
#
loop_
_entity_poly.entity_id
_entity_poly.type
_entity_poly.pdbx_seq_one_letter_code
_entity_poly.pdbx_strand_id
1 'polypeptide(L)'
;MGRVTPSFRQLYHTQIRELRKHFQNTLLDSNHREAFNLLLKEAWQPEGHALGNARIPAILDIMNLMANVHIMKEVAALRRKVKELEELKKHSL
;
A
#
# COMPACT_ATOMS: atom_id res chain seq x y z
N MET A 1 -14.89 -19.44 -28.55
CA MET A 1 -15.35 -18.44 -27.55
C MET A 1 -14.24 -17.41 -27.38
N GLY A 2 -14.49 -16.13 -27.67
CA GLY A 2 -13.47 -15.08 -27.57
C GLY A 2 -12.97 -14.95 -26.13
N ARG A 3 -11.66 -14.88 -25.94
CA ARG A 3 -11.08 -14.60 -24.61
C ARG A 3 -11.49 -13.19 -24.20
N VAL A 4 -12.31 -13.08 -23.16
CA VAL A 4 -12.58 -11.81 -22.50
C VAL A 4 -11.34 -11.46 -21.69
N THR A 5 -10.55 -10.48 -22.15
CA THR A 5 -9.45 -9.94 -21.36
C THR A 5 -10.03 -9.18 -20.18
N PRO A 6 -9.74 -9.58 -18.93
CA PRO A 6 -10.27 -8.89 -17.75
C PRO A 6 -9.72 -7.47 -17.69
N SER A 7 -10.55 -6.51 -17.26
CA SER A 7 -10.11 -5.14 -17.04
C SER A 7 -9.16 -5.05 -15.84
N PHE A 8 -8.32 -4.01 -15.80
CA PHE A 8 -7.44 -3.75 -14.65
C PHE A 8 -8.20 -3.74 -13.33
N ARG A 9 -9.39 -3.12 -13.30
CA ARG A 9 -10.25 -3.06 -12.11
C ARG A 9 -10.67 -4.45 -11.63
N GLN A 10 -11.01 -5.36 -12.55
CA GLN A 10 -11.37 -6.74 -12.21
C GLN A 10 -10.17 -7.51 -11.67
N LEU A 11 -9.00 -7.34 -12.29
CA LEU A 11 -7.75 -7.93 -11.80
C LEU A 11 -7.41 -7.39 -10.40
N TYR A 12 -7.55 -6.09 -10.18
CA TYR A 12 -7.28 -5.43 -8.90
C TYR A 12 -8.17 -5.96 -7.78
N HIS A 13 -9.48 -5.96 -7.97
CA HIS A 13 -10.40 -6.47 -6.95
C HIS A 13 -10.21 -7.97 -6.71
N THR A 14 -9.92 -8.74 -7.76
CA THR A 14 -9.59 -10.16 -7.62
C THR A 14 -8.34 -10.32 -6.77
N GLN A 15 -7.26 -9.60 -7.09
CA GLN A 15 -6.01 -9.70 -6.35
C GLN A 15 -6.17 -9.30 -4.88
N ILE A 16 -6.91 -8.23 -4.59
CA ILE A 16 -7.20 -7.80 -3.21
C ILE A 16 -7.98 -8.89 -2.45
N ARG A 17 -8.97 -9.51 -3.09
CA ARG A 17 -9.74 -10.61 -2.48
C ARG A 17 -8.86 -11.82 -2.20
N GLU A 18 -8.01 -12.22 -3.14
CA GLU A 18 -7.08 -13.34 -2.95
C GLU A 18 -6.08 -13.05 -1.84
N LEU A 19 -5.52 -11.83 -1.76
CA LEU A 19 -4.62 -11.45 -0.67
C LEU A 19 -5.31 -11.48 0.69
N ARG A 20 -6.55 -10.99 0.81
CA ARG A 20 -7.33 -11.08 2.06
C ARG A 20 -7.59 -12.53 2.46
N LYS A 21 -7.96 -13.37 1.50
CA LYS A 21 -8.36 -14.76 1.76
C LYS A 21 -7.15 -15.66 2.08
N HIS A 22 -6.05 -15.49 1.35
CA HIS A 22 -4.94 -16.43 1.33
C HIS A 22 -3.65 -15.90 1.94
N PHE A 23 -3.44 -14.58 1.98
CA PHE A 23 -2.22 -13.99 2.53
C PHE A 23 -2.43 -13.38 3.92
N GLN A 24 -3.49 -12.61 4.14
CA GLN A 24 -3.74 -11.97 5.44
C GLN A 24 -3.83 -13.00 6.58
N ASN A 25 -4.39 -14.17 6.31
CA ASN A 25 -4.54 -15.26 7.27
C ASN A 25 -3.21 -15.95 7.62
N THR A 26 -2.16 -15.79 6.82
CA THR A 26 -0.82 -16.35 7.13
C THR A 26 -0.01 -15.44 8.05
N LEU A 27 -0.45 -14.20 8.25
CA LEU A 27 0.17 -13.25 9.17
C LEU A 27 -0.20 -13.62 10.62
N LEU A 28 0.76 -14.15 11.38
CA LEU A 28 0.53 -14.56 12.77
C LEU A 28 0.43 -13.37 13.73
N ASP A 29 1.23 -12.34 13.50
CA ASP A 29 1.23 -11.10 14.29
C ASP A 29 0.02 -10.21 13.93
N SER A 30 -0.72 -9.78 14.95
CA SER A 30 -1.84 -8.83 14.80
C SER A 30 -1.39 -7.50 14.21
N ASN A 31 -0.18 -7.04 14.53
CA ASN A 31 0.39 -5.81 13.99
C ASN A 31 0.64 -5.94 12.48
N HIS A 32 1.09 -7.11 12.01
CA HIS A 32 1.24 -7.36 10.58
C HIS A 32 -0.11 -7.37 9.86
N ARG A 33 -1.16 -7.95 10.48
CA ARG A 33 -2.52 -7.91 9.90
C ARG A 33 -3.07 -6.48 9.84
N GLU A 34 -2.82 -5.68 10.86
CA GLU A 34 -3.21 -4.27 10.89
C GLU A 34 -2.46 -3.46 9.83
N ALA A 35 -1.14 -3.66 9.70
CA ALA A 35 -0.35 -3.05 8.64
C ALA A 35 -0.88 -3.42 7.24
N PHE A 36 -1.28 -4.67 7.02
CA PHE A 36 -1.94 -5.08 5.77
C PHE A 36 -3.27 -4.36 5.55
N ASN A 37 -4.09 -4.19 6.60
CA ASN A 37 -5.34 -3.42 6.52
C ASN A 37 -5.09 -1.94 6.21
N LEU A 38 -4.01 -1.36 6.73
CA LEU A 38 -3.59 0.01 6.43
C LEU A 38 -3.15 0.14 4.97
N LEU A 39 -2.35 -0.80 4.44
CA LEU A 39 -1.98 -0.81 3.02
C LEU A 39 -3.21 -0.83 2.10
N LEU A 40 -4.20 -1.66 2.42
CA LEU A 40 -5.46 -1.72 1.69
C LEU A 40 -6.18 -0.37 1.66
N LYS A 41 -6.27 0.30 2.81
CA LYS A 41 -7.05 1.53 3.00
C LYS A 41 -6.32 2.77 2.47
N GLU A 42 -5.02 2.87 2.69
CA GLU A 42 -4.26 4.11 2.51
C GLU A 42 -3.38 4.11 1.26
N ALA A 43 -2.81 2.97 0.86
CA ALA A 43 -1.92 2.90 -0.29
C ALA A 43 -2.66 2.47 -1.56
N TRP A 44 -3.45 1.40 -1.48
CA TRP A 44 -4.02 0.77 -2.68
C TRP A 44 -5.42 1.28 -3.05
N GLN A 45 -6.31 1.51 -2.08
CA GLN A 45 -7.66 2.00 -2.39
C GLN A 45 -7.70 3.36 -3.09
N PRO A 46 -6.98 4.40 -2.63
CA PRO A 46 -7.07 5.73 -3.24
C PRO A 46 -6.58 5.75 -4.69
N GLU A 47 -5.55 4.97 -4.98
CA GLU A 47 -4.89 4.94 -6.28
C GLU A 47 -5.41 3.83 -7.20
N GLY A 48 -6.36 2.98 -6.76
CA GLY A 48 -6.79 1.79 -7.50
C GLY A 48 -7.28 2.05 -8.94
N HIS A 49 -7.73 3.28 -9.23
CA HIS A 49 -8.03 3.72 -10.59
C HIS A 49 -6.80 4.16 -11.39
N ALA A 50 -5.87 4.87 -10.75
CA ALA A 50 -4.65 5.39 -11.37
C ALA A 50 -3.59 4.30 -11.63
N LEU A 51 -3.55 3.25 -10.80
CA LEU A 51 -2.63 2.12 -10.94
C LEU A 51 -2.75 1.42 -12.32
N GLY A 52 -3.93 1.47 -12.95
CA GLY A 52 -4.15 0.92 -14.30
C GLY A 52 -3.35 1.63 -15.40
N ASN A 53 -2.84 2.84 -15.15
CA ASN A 53 -2.05 3.62 -16.09
C ASN A 53 -0.55 3.27 -16.07
N ALA A 54 -0.09 2.48 -15.10
CA ALA A 54 1.33 2.22 -14.87
C ALA A 54 2.03 1.42 -16.00
N ARG A 55 1.27 0.81 -16.92
CA ARG A 55 1.77 -0.05 -18.02
C ARG A 55 2.73 -1.15 -17.56
N ILE A 56 2.64 -1.57 -16.29
CA ILE A 56 3.39 -2.71 -15.74
C ILE A 56 2.52 -3.97 -15.90
N PRO A 57 3.03 -5.09 -16.44
CA PRO A 57 2.20 -6.25 -16.75
C PRO A 57 1.59 -6.95 -15.53
N ALA A 58 2.33 -7.06 -14.43
CA ALA A 58 1.89 -7.78 -13.24
C ALA A 58 1.29 -6.84 -12.21
N ILE A 59 0.06 -7.13 -11.80
CA ILE A 59 -0.68 -6.27 -10.86
C ILE A 59 -0.05 -6.22 -9.47
N LEU A 60 0.54 -7.32 -9.01
CA LEU A 60 1.25 -7.36 -7.74
C LEU A 60 2.48 -6.44 -7.74
N ASP A 61 3.18 -6.31 -8.87
CA ASP A 61 4.34 -5.41 -8.96
C ASP A 61 3.91 -3.95 -8.83
N ILE A 62 2.79 -3.58 -9.48
CA ILE A 62 2.21 -2.23 -9.34
C ILE A 62 1.79 -1.96 -7.90
N MET A 63 1.10 -2.92 -7.27
CA MET A 63 0.67 -2.80 -5.88
C MET A 63 1.87 -2.70 -4.92
N ASN A 64 2.93 -3.48 -5.15
CA ASN A 64 4.14 -3.44 -4.34
C ASN A 64 4.89 -2.11 -4.49
N LEU A 65 5.01 -1.59 -5.71
CA LEU A 65 5.58 -0.25 -5.94
C LEU A 65 4.76 0.82 -5.24
N MET A 66 3.43 0.76 -5.31
CA MET A 66 2.57 1.72 -4.60
C MET A 66 2.73 1.64 -3.08
N ALA A 67 2.85 0.43 -2.52
CA ALA A 67 3.14 0.25 -1.11
C ALA A 67 4.47 0.91 -0.73
N ASN A 68 5.53 0.72 -1.52
CA ASN A 68 6.84 1.35 -1.28
C ASN A 68 6.80 2.88 -1.39
N VAL A 69 6.05 3.43 -2.36
CA VAL A 69 5.85 4.89 -2.49
C VAL A 69 5.14 5.45 -1.26
N HIS A 70 4.08 4.80 -0.78
CA HIS A 70 3.37 5.23 0.42
C HIS A 70 4.27 5.14 1.66
N ILE A 71 5.01 4.04 1.83
CA ILE A 71 5.98 3.88 2.93
C ILE A 71 7.04 5.00 2.90
N MET A 72 7.59 5.32 1.72
CA MET A 72 8.57 6.40 1.59
C MET A 72 7.98 7.77 1.99
N LYS A 73 6.73 8.04 1.59
CA LYS A 73 6.00 9.27 1.96
C LYS A 73 5.82 9.37 3.48
N GLU A 74 5.38 8.29 4.13
CA GLU A 74 5.18 8.26 5.58
C GLU A 74 6.50 8.37 6.35
N VAL A 75 7.55 7.65 5.91
CA VAL A 75 8.90 7.75 6.49
C VAL A 75 9.44 9.18 6.38
N ALA A 76 9.27 9.84 5.23
CA ALA A 76 9.69 11.23 5.06
C ALA A 76 8.93 12.18 6.00
N ALA A 77 7.62 11.98 6.18
CA ALA A 77 6.81 12.77 7.11
C ALA A 77 7.25 12.55 8.57
N LEU A 78 7.48 11.30 8.97
CA LEU A 78 7.96 10.97 10.32
C LEU A 78 9.34 11.56 10.59
N ARG A 79 10.28 11.49 9.63
CA ARG A 79 11.60 12.11 9.76
C ARG A 79 11.53 13.63 9.99
N ARG A 80 10.60 14.32 9.33
CA ARG A 80 10.38 15.76 9.55
C ARG A 80 9.87 16.04 10.97
N LYS A 81 8.84 15.30 11.41
CA LYS A 81 8.29 15.43 12.78
C LYS A 81 9.33 15.17 13.86
N VAL A 82 10.15 14.13 13.71
CA VAL A 82 11.25 13.83 14.65
C VAL A 82 12.21 15.01 14.75
N LYS A 83 12.63 15.56 13.61
CA LYS A 83 13.52 16.74 13.58
C LYS A 83 12.90 17.96 14.26
N GLU A 84 11.62 18.23 14.02
CA GLU A 84 10.90 19.34 14.66
C GLU A 84 10.84 19.19 16.18
N LEU A 85 10.53 17.98 16.67
CA LEU A 85 10.50 17.69 18.12
C LEU A 85 11.88 17.79 18.77
N GLU A 86 12.94 17.35 18.08
CA GLU A 86 14.31 17.49 18.56
C GLU A 86 14.73 18.96 18.70
N GLU A 87 14.37 19.81 17.74
CA GLU A 87 14.63 21.25 17.81
C GLU A 87 13.82 21.92 18.94
N LEU A 88 12.55 21.60 19.11
CA LEU A 88 11.74 22.13 20.21
C LEU A 88 12.32 21.75 21.58
N LYS A 89 12.79 20.51 21.72
CA LYS A 89 13.42 20.03 22.96
C LYS A 89 14.73 20.79 23.28
N LYS A 90 15.53 21.14 22.26
CA LYS A 90 16.75 21.94 22.44
C LYS A 90 16.49 23.36 22.93
N HIS A 91 15.35 23.96 22.55
CA HIS A 91 14.97 25.31 22.97
C HIS A 91 14.22 25.33 24.32
N SER A 92 13.87 24.16 24.87
CA SER A 92 13.15 24.01 26.14
C SER A 92 14.06 23.59 27.31
N LEU A 93 15.36 23.47 27.07
CA LEU A 93 16.43 23.17 28.03
C LEU A 93 17.40 24.36 28.09
#